data_AF-A0A7I7YG40-F1
#
_entry.id   AF-A0A7I7YG40-F1
#
_cell.length_a   1.000
_cell.length_b   1.000
_cell.length_c   1.000
_cell.angle_alpha   90.00
_cell.angle_beta   90.00
_cell.angle_gamma   90.00
#
_symmetry.space_group_name_H-M   'P 1'
#
loop_
_entity.id
_entity.type
_entity.pdbx_description
1 polymer ?
#
loop_
_entity_poly.entity_id
_entity_poly.type
_entity_poly.pdbx_seq_one_letter_code
_entity_poly.pdbx_strand_id
1 'polypeptide(L)'
;MTGRRTAARRLVGTRHNEAMTSTPALPRDPNQTLAYRIAALLIGVGTVHFLAPKPFDEIVPAELPGSPRLYTYVSGVAEVGIGALLLARGTRRFGALAAVALFLGVFPANVNMCRLWWDKPWPMRIVALARLPLQIPMITAALKVRRNS
;
A
#
# COMPACT_ATOMS: atom_id res chain seq x y z
N MET A 1 -75.31 28.42 -1.39
CA MET A 1 -74.62 27.13 -1.56
C MET A 1 -73.52 27.09 -0.49
N THR A 2 -73.74 26.74 0.78
CA THR A 2 -74.32 25.51 1.36
C THR A 2 -73.69 24.27 0.72
N GLY A 3 -72.96 23.36 1.37
CA GLY A 3 -72.57 23.18 2.77
C GLY A 3 -71.67 21.93 2.94
N ARG A 4 -70.81 21.99 3.97
CA ARG A 4 -70.48 20.94 4.98
C ARG A 4 -70.26 19.45 4.60
N ARG A 5 -69.10 18.97 5.09
CA ARG A 5 -68.82 17.75 5.91
C ARG A 5 -68.61 16.38 5.24
N THR A 6 -67.40 15.82 5.44
CA THR A 6 -67.08 14.49 6.05
C THR A 6 -65.56 14.38 6.22
N ALA A 7 -64.97 14.46 7.42
CA ALA A 7 -64.82 13.44 8.47
C ALA A 7 -64.00 12.20 8.06
N ALA A 8 -62.75 12.11 8.56
CA ALA A 8 -62.13 10.84 8.95
C ALA A 8 -60.97 11.10 9.93
N ARG A 9 -61.26 10.83 11.20
CA ARG A 9 -60.33 10.79 12.33
C ARG A 9 -59.66 9.41 12.33
N ARG A 10 -58.33 9.35 12.37
CA ARG A 10 -57.62 8.18 12.93
C ARG A 10 -56.45 8.68 13.78
N LEU A 11 -56.60 8.48 15.08
CA LEU A 11 -55.59 8.65 16.10
C LEU A 11 -54.71 7.40 16.17
N VAL A 12 -53.56 7.58 16.83
CA VAL A 12 -52.71 6.58 17.51
C VAL A 12 -51.62 5.93 16.67
N GLY A 13 -50.38 6.07 17.13
CA GLY A 13 -49.33 5.08 16.87
C GLY A 13 -47.91 5.62 16.85
N THR A 14 -47.37 5.92 18.03
CA THR A 14 -45.95 5.78 18.42
C THR A 14 -44.97 5.18 17.39
N ARG A 15 -43.89 5.92 17.11
CA ARG A 15 -42.49 5.50 17.30
C ARG A 15 -41.55 6.66 16.94
N HIS A 16 -41.26 7.49 17.93
CA HIS A 16 -39.92 8.04 18.04
C HIS A 16 -39.02 6.84 18.31
N ASN A 17 -38.32 6.38 17.29
CA ASN A 17 -37.03 5.73 17.44
C ASN A 17 -36.25 6.16 16.22
N GLU A 18 -35.41 7.16 16.45
CA GLU A 18 -34.38 7.62 15.55
C GLU A 18 -33.68 6.40 14.97
N ALA A 19 -33.94 6.13 13.69
CA ALA A 19 -33.08 5.27 12.93
C ALA A 19 -31.72 5.96 12.98
N MET A 20 -30.85 5.43 13.84
CA MET A 20 -29.41 5.56 13.76
C MET A 20 -29.05 5.16 12.34
N THR A 21 -29.12 6.14 11.45
CA THR A 21 -28.69 6.08 10.06
C THR A 21 -27.18 6.12 10.16
N SER A 22 -26.61 4.99 10.56
CA SER A 22 -25.24 4.66 10.25
C SER A 22 -25.14 4.78 8.74
N THR A 23 -24.62 5.92 8.28
CA THR A 23 -24.32 6.18 6.88
C THR A 23 -23.54 4.95 6.42
N PRO A 24 -24.06 4.13 5.49
CA PRO A 24 -23.32 2.99 5.02
C PRO A 24 -22.05 3.56 4.40
N ALA A 25 -20.90 3.25 5.00
CA ALA A 25 -19.61 3.70 4.49
C ALA A 25 -19.57 3.30 3.02
N LEU A 26 -19.54 4.28 2.11
CA LEU A 26 -19.57 4.04 0.67
C LEU A 26 -18.53 2.97 0.33
N PRO A 27 -18.87 1.95 -0.49
CA PRO A 27 -17.94 0.89 -0.85
C PRO A 27 -16.62 1.51 -1.31
N ARG A 28 -15.52 1.19 -0.61
CA ARG A 28 -14.20 1.71 -0.99
C ARG A 28 -13.86 1.16 -2.37
N ASP A 29 -13.46 2.04 -3.29
CA ASP A 29 -12.91 1.62 -4.58
C ASP A 29 -11.75 0.63 -4.33
N PRO A 30 -11.81 -0.60 -4.88
CA PRO A 30 -10.73 -1.58 -4.76
C PRO A 30 -9.36 -1.01 -5.16
N ASN A 31 -9.31 -0.07 -6.10
CA ASN A 31 -8.07 0.57 -6.54
C ASN A 31 -7.51 1.55 -5.51
N GLN A 32 -8.38 2.30 -4.82
CA GLN A 32 -7.99 3.16 -3.71
C GLN A 32 -7.47 2.32 -2.54
N THR A 33 -8.13 1.20 -2.25
CA THR A 33 -7.67 0.24 -1.23
C THR A 33 -6.29 -0.32 -1.59
N LEU A 34 -6.07 -0.68 -2.85
CA LEU A 34 -4.77 -1.18 -3.32
C LEU A 34 -3.66 -0.13 -3.20
N ALA A 35 -3.93 1.12 -3.60
CA ALA A 35 -2.99 2.21 -3.46
C ALA A 35 -2.57 2.42 -1.99
N TYR A 36 -3.51 2.37 -1.07
CA TYR A 36 -3.23 2.51 0.37
C TYR A 36 -2.45 1.33 0.95
N ARG A 37 -2.70 0.10 0.47
CA ARG A 37 -1.92 -1.07 0.87
C ARG A 37 -0.46 -0.95 0.43
N ILE A 38 -0.22 -0.54 -0.82
CA ILE A 38 1.13 -0.31 -1.33
C ILE A 38 1.78 0.85 -0.57
N ALA A 39 1.05 1.95 -0.33
CA ALA A 39 1.56 3.08 0.43
C ALA A 39 1.98 2.68 1.86
N ALA A 40 1.13 1.94 2.57
CA ALA A 40 1.43 1.47 3.91
C ALA A 40 2.64 0.53 3.93
N LEU A 41 2.75 -0.37 2.95
CA LEU A 41 3.91 -1.25 2.82
C LEU A 41 5.19 -0.45 2.58
N LEU A 42 5.20 0.49 1.63
CA LEU A 42 6.38 1.29 1.30
C LEU A 42 6.78 2.21 2.47
N ILE A 43 5.84 2.90 3.11
CA ILE A 43 6.14 3.75 4.26
C ILE A 43 6.68 2.89 5.42
N GLY A 44 6.07 1.73 5.67
CA GLY A 44 6.51 0.81 6.70
C GLY A 44 7.94 0.33 6.47
N VAL A 45 8.22 -0.25 5.30
CA VAL A 45 9.56 -0.76 4.95
C VAL A 45 10.60 0.37 4.92
N GLY A 46 10.26 1.50 4.29
CA GLY A 46 11.15 2.65 4.22
C GLY A 46 11.49 3.22 5.60
N THR A 47 10.55 3.20 6.54
CA THR A 47 10.83 3.56 7.94
C THR A 47 11.79 2.57 8.60
N VAL A 48 11.63 1.27 8.32
CA VAL A 48 12.52 0.22 8.84
C VAL A 48 13.95 0.38 8.32
N HIS A 49 14.18 0.92 7.11
CA HIS A 49 15.54 1.24 6.64
C HIS A 49 16.28 2.21 7.57
N PHE A 50 15.58 3.12 8.26
CA PHE A 50 16.21 4.04 9.22
C PHE A 50 16.38 3.41 10.59
N LEU A 51 15.38 2.62 11.04
CA LEU A 51 15.37 2.02 12.37
C LEU A 51 16.30 0.79 12.49
N ALA A 52 16.33 -0.04 11.45
CA ALA A 52 17.09 -1.29 11.39
C ALA A 52 17.76 -1.47 10.02
N PRO A 53 18.75 -0.63 9.65
CA PRO A 53 19.38 -0.65 8.32
C PRO A 53 20.23 -1.90 8.03
N LYS A 54 20.84 -2.53 9.05
CA LYS A 54 21.87 -3.57 8.86
C LYS A 54 21.43 -4.72 7.94
N PRO A 55 20.22 -5.31 8.08
CA PRO A 55 19.78 -6.38 7.18
C PRO A 55 19.65 -5.94 5.72
N PHE A 56 19.40 -4.65 5.46
CA PHE A 56 19.28 -4.11 4.11
C PHE A 56 20.66 -3.80 3.52
N ASP A 57 21.59 -3.29 4.32
CA ASP A 57 22.98 -3.11 3.90
C ASP A 57 23.61 -4.42 3.45
N GLU A 58 23.36 -5.51 4.19
CA GLU A 58 23.92 -6.83 3.90
C GLU A 58 23.50 -7.39 2.54
N ILE A 59 22.34 -7.00 2.01
CA ILE A 59 21.82 -7.52 0.73
C ILE A 59 22.20 -6.64 -0.47
N VAL A 60 22.74 -5.44 -0.24
CA VAL A 60 23.20 -4.57 -1.34
C VAL A 60 24.33 -5.29 -2.09
N PRO A 61 24.24 -5.41 -3.43
CA PRO A 61 25.31 -6.01 -4.23
C PRO A 61 26.65 -5.29 -4.02
N ALA A 62 27.72 -6.04 -3.76
CA ALA A 62 29.05 -5.49 -3.53
C ALA A 62 29.66 -4.83 -4.77
N GLU A 63 29.09 -5.11 -5.94
CA GLU A 63 29.47 -4.55 -7.24
C GLU A 63 28.98 -3.11 -7.43
N LEU A 64 28.09 -2.61 -6.56
CA LEU A 64 27.62 -1.22 -6.62
C LEU A 64 28.66 -0.25 -6.00
N PRO A 65 28.95 0.88 -6.66
CA PRO A 65 29.91 1.85 -6.13
C PRO A 65 29.37 2.57 -4.90
N GLY A 66 30.24 2.83 -3.91
CA GLY A 66 29.88 3.58 -2.71
C GLY A 66 29.47 2.70 -1.53
N SER A 67 28.72 3.25 -0.58
CA SER A 67 28.40 2.54 0.67
C SER A 67 27.02 1.86 0.61
N PRO A 68 26.89 0.60 1.05
CA PRO A 68 25.60 -0.06 1.21
C PRO A 68 24.60 0.77 2.04
N ARG A 69 25.11 1.43 3.09
CA ARG A 69 24.32 2.29 3.96
C ARG A 69 23.67 3.47 3.22
N LEU A 70 24.38 4.06 2.26
CA LEU A 70 23.83 5.13 1.43
C LEU A 70 22.64 4.62 0.62
N TYR A 71 22.77 3.45 -0.02
CA TYR A 71 21.68 2.83 -0.77
C TYR A 71 20.47 2.52 0.10
N THR A 72 20.68 1.98 1.31
CA THR A 72 19.61 1.72 2.28
C THR A 72 18.84 3.00 2.65
N TYR A 73 19.53 4.11 2.94
CA TYR A 73 18.84 5.35 3.29
C TYR A 73 18.19 6.03 2.08
N VAL A 74 18.85 6.07 0.93
CA VAL A 74 18.27 6.65 -0.30
C VAL A 74 17.02 5.88 -0.71
N SER A 75 17.06 4.55 -0.68
CA SER A 75 15.87 3.73 -0.94
C SER A 75 14.79 3.93 0.12
N GLY A 76 15.15 4.07 1.41
CA GLY A 76 14.17 4.36 2.47
C GLY A 76 13.46 5.71 2.27
N VAL A 77 14.18 6.77 1.87
CA VAL A 77 13.57 8.06 1.50
C VAL A 77 12.66 7.89 0.29
N ALA A 78 13.12 7.17 -0.74
CA ALA A 78 12.32 6.91 -1.94
C ALA A 78 11.02 6.17 -1.61
N GLU A 79 11.09 5.12 -0.79
CA GLU A 79 9.93 4.33 -0.36
C GLU A 79 8.90 5.18 0.40
N VAL A 80 9.34 5.95 1.40
CA VAL A 80 8.44 6.85 2.15
C VAL A 80 7.83 7.90 1.24
N GLY A 81 8.64 8.53 0.38
CA GLY A 81 8.17 9.53 -0.58
C GLY A 81 7.15 8.97 -1.58
N ILE A 82 7.42 7.79 -2.15
CA ILE A 82 6.50 7.09 -3.05
C ILE A 82 5.21 6.73 -2.33
N GLY A 83 5.30 6.22 -1.10
CA GLY A 83 4.14 5.91 -0.28
C GLY A 83 3.28 7.15 -0.03
N ALA A 84 3.88 8.29 0.30
CA ALA A 84 3.18 9.56 0.44
C ALA A 84 2.48 10.00 -0.87
N LEU A 85 3.15 9.87 -2.02
CA LEU A 85 2.58 10.18 -3.33
C LEU A 85 1.36 9.31 -3.67
N LEU A 86 1.31 8.06 -3.20
CA LEU A 86 0.18 7.15 -3.41
C LEU A 86 -1.06 7.51 -2.57
N LEU A 87 -0.88 8.20 -1.44
CA LEU A 87 -1.97 8.61 -0.56
C LEU A 87 -2.86 9.69 -1.21
N ALA A 88 -2.24 10.68 -1.87
CA ALA A 88 -2.96 11.75 -2.56
C ALA A 88 -3.42 11.32 -3.96
N ARG A 89 -4.72 11.48 -4.25
CA ARG A 89 -5.32 11.09 -5.55
C ARG A 89 -4.63 11.77 -6.75
N GLY A 90 -4.28 13.05 -6.63
CA GLY A 90 -3.65 13.82 -7.72
C GLY A 90 -2.23 13.39 -8.08
N THR A 91 -1.49 12.76 -7.16
CA THR A 91 -0.11 12.30 -7.40
C THR A 91 0.00 10.79 -7.57
N ARG A 92 -1.11 10.06 -7.38
CA ARG A 92 -1.11 8.59 -7.29
C ARG A 92 -0.57 7.92 -8.55
N ARG A 93 -0.88 8.44 -9.73
CA ARG A 93 -0.38 7.89 -11.00
C ARG A 93 1.16 7.99 -11.09
N PHE A 94 1.73 9.10 -10.63
CA PHE A 94 3.18 9.28 -10.57
C PHE A 94 3.81 8.40 -9.48
N GLY A 95 3.22 8.37 -8.28
CA GLY A 95 3.65 7.48 -7.19
C GLY A 95 3.63 6.01 -7.60
N ALA A 96 2.63 5.56 -8.34
CA ALA A 96 2.54 4.19 -8.83
C ALA A 96 3.64 3.84 -9.85
N LEU A 97 3.99 4.77 -10.74
CA LEU A 97 5.12 4.60 -11.65
C LEU A 97 6.46 4.55 -10.91
N ALA A 98 6.65 5.46 -9.94
CA ALA A 98 7.83 5.46 -9.10
C ALA A 98 7.96 4.17 -8.28
N ALA A 99 6.85 3.62 -7.78
CA ALA A 99 6.83 2.32 -7.10
C ALA A 99 7.30 1.18 -8.03
N VAL A 100 6.83 1.15 -9.28
CA VAL A 100 7.31 0.16 -10.27
C VAL A 100 8.82 0.31 -10.49
N ALA A 101 9.31 1.53 -10.69
CA ALA A 101 10.73 1.79 -10.89
C ALA A 101 11.57 1.35 -9.67
N LEU A 102 11.08 1.65 -8.46
CA LEU A 102 11.72 1.22 -7.22
C LEU A 102 11.75 -0.31 -7.11
N PHE A 103 10.63 -1.00 -7.37
CA PHE A 103 10.59 -2.47 -7.31
C PHE A 103 11.60 -3.08 -8.28
N LEU A 104 11.65 -2.61 -9.52
CA LEU A 104 12.66 -3.06 -10.48
C LEU A 104 14.09 -2.76 -9.98
N GLY A 105 14.32 -1.57 -9.39
CA GLY A 105 15.62 -1.17 -8.86
C GLY A 105 16.11 -2.00 -7.67
N VAL A 106 15.22 -2.51 -6.82
CA VAL A 106 15.58 -3.38 -5.68
C VAL A 106 15.65 -4.87 -6.05
N PHE A 107 15.25 -5.25 -7.28
CA PHE A 107 15.29 -6.64 -7.72
C PHE A 107 16.70 -7.26 -7.65
N PRO A 108 17.78 -6.59 -8.09
CA PRO A 108 19.14 -7.12 -7.95
C PRO A 108 19.54 -7.41 -6.50
N ALA A 109 19.11 -6.58 -5.54
CA ALA A 109 19.37 -6.83 -4.11
C ALA A 109 18.63 -8.08 -3.60
N ASN A 110 17.39 -8.33 -4.05
CA ASN A 110 16.65 -9.55 -3.72
C ASN A 110 17.31 -10.80 -4.33
N VAL A 111 17.87 -10.71 -5.54
CA VAL A 111 18.65 -11.80 -6.14
C VAL A 111 19.95 -12.04 -5.37
N ASN A 112 20.66 -10.97 -5.01
CA ASN A 112 21.90 -11.07 -4.22
C ASN A 112 21.63 -11.67 -2.83
N MET A 113 20.49 -11.36 -2.21
CA MET A 113 20.05 -11.98 -0.97
C MET A 113 19.95 -13.50 -1.07
N CYS A 114 19.41 -14.05 -2.17
CA CYS A 114 19.38 -15.51 -2.39
C CYS A 114 20.78 -16.12 -2.44
N ARG A 115 21.73 -15.44 -3.08
CA ARG A 115 23.14 -15.86 -3.13
C ARG A 115 23.77 -15.84 -1.74
N LEU A 116 23.61 -14.75 -0.98
CA LEU A 116 24.23 -14.57 0.32
C LEU A 116 23.61 -15.45 1.42
N TRP A 117 22.32 -15.74 1.33
CA TRP A 117 21.59 -16.47 2.36
C TRP A 117 21.47 -17.96 2.06
N TRP A 118 22.11 -18.45 1.00
CA TRP A 118 22.03 -19.85 0.58
C TRP A 118 22.49 -20.83 1.64
N ASP A 119 23.45 -20.45 2.50
CA ASP A 119 23.95 -21.32 3.57
C ASP A 119 23.30 -21.02 4.94
N LYS A 120 22.45 -19.98 5.06
CA LYS A 120 21.77 -19.62 6.31
C LYS A 120 20.65 -20.62 6.68
N PRO A 121 20.04 -20.57 7.87
CA PRO A 121 18.93 -21.46 8.23
C PRO A 121 17.79 -21.45 7.21
N TRP A 122 17.09 -22.58 7.05
CA TRP A 122 16.07 -22.75 6.02
C TRP A 122 14.96 -21.67 6.01
N PRO A 123 14.51 -21.07 7.14
CA PRO A 123 13.50 -20.02 7.08
C PRO A 123 14.00 -18.77 6.36
N MET A 124 15.28 -18.41 6.55
CA MET A 124 15.90 -17.27 5.87
C MET A 124 16.00 -17.53 4.35
N ARG A 125 16.35 -18.75 3.95
CA ARG A 125 16.37 -19.15 2.52
C ARG A 125 15.00 -19.00 1.88
N ILE A 126 13.95 -19.45 2.56
CA ILE A 126 12.57 -19.33 2.06
C ILE A 126 12.18 -17.85 1.92
N VAL A 127 12.52 -17.00 2.90
CA VAL A 127 12.26 -15.55 2.79
C VAL A 127 12.96 -14.97 1.56
N ALA A 128 14.23 -15.28 1.35
CA ALA A 128 14.97 -14.79 0.17
C ALA A 128 14.31 -15.25 -1.13
N LEU A 129 14.02 -16.56 -1.24
CA LEU A 129 13.38 -17.13 -2.43
C LEU A 129 11.97 -16.58 -2.68
N ALA A 130 11.18 -16.35 -1.63
CA ALA A 130 9.82 -15.83 -1.74
C ALA A 130 9.78 -14.37 -2.25
N ARG A 131 10.82 -13.57 -1.97
CA ARG A 131 10.90 -12.18 -2.44
C ARG A 131 11.00 -12.06 -3.96
N LEU A 132 11.56 -13.06 -4.64
CA LEU A 132 11.69 -13.05 -6.10
C LEU A 132 10.32 -13.11 -6.83
N PRO A 133 9.47 -14.13 -6.63
CA PRO A 133 8.16 -14.17 -7.27
C PRO A 133 7.21 -13.11 -6.72
N LEU A 134 7.37 -12.66 -5.47
CA LEU A 134 6.54 -11.61 -4.86
C LEU A 134 6.68 -10.24 -5.57
N GLN A 135 7.76 -10.01 -6.32
CA GLN A 135 7.87 -8.80 -7.15
C GLN A 135 6.76 -8.70 -8.20
N ILE A 136 6.34 -9.81 -8.79
CA ILE A 136 5.33 -9.83 -9.86
C ILE A 136 3.99 -9.24 -9.37
N PRO A 137 3.38 -9.73 -8.27
CA PRO A 137 2.15 -9.15 -7.76
C PRO A 137 2.34 -7.69 -7.31
N MET A 138 3.50 -7.32 -6.77
CA MET A 138 3.76 -5.92 -6.36
C MET A 138 3.80 -4.96 -7.56
N ILE A 139 4.52 -5.33 -8.62
CA ILE A 139 4.61 -4.52 -9.85
C ILE A 139 3.25 -4.46 -10.55
N THR A 140 2.57 -5.59 -10.71
CA THR A 140 1.25 -5.63 -11.36
C THR A 140 0.21 -4.85 -10.57
N ALA A 141 0.25 -4.89 -9.23
CA ALA A 141 -0.58 -4.07 -8.38
C ALA A 141 -0.32 -2.57 -8.57
N ALA A 142 0.95 -2.14 -8.60
CA ALA A 142 1.30 -0.76 -8.87
C ALA A 142 0.84 -0.30 -10.26
N LEU A 143 1.02 -1.12 -11.30
CA LEU A 143 0.52 -0.83 -12.66
C LEU A 143 -1.01 -0.72 -12.71
N LYS A 144 -1.72 -1.55 -11.93
CA LYS A 144 -3.18 -1.46 -11.80
C LYS A 144 -3.60 -0.16 -11.13
N VAL A 145 -2.91 0.26 -10.07
CA VAL A 145 -3.14 1.57 -9.42
C VAL A 145 -2.93 2.69 -10.42
N ARG A 146 -1.82 2.68 -11.17
CA ARG A 146 -1.51 3.68 -12.21
C ARG A 146 -2.62 3.79 -13.26
N ARG A 147 -3.14 2.66 -13.76
CA ARG A 147 -4.15 2.65 -14.82
C ARG A 147 -5.50 3.22 -14.37
N ASN A 148 -5.80 3.06 -13.08
CA ASN A 148 -7.09 3.42 -12.49
C ASN A 148 -7.01 4.68 -11.60
N SER A 149 -5.95 5.49 -11.77
CA SER A 149 -5.75 6.79 -11.11
C SER A 149 -5.76 7.90 -12.15
#